data_AF-A0A7J7G6W7-F1
#
_entry.id   AF-A0A7J7G6W7-F1
#
_cell.length_a   1.000
_cell.length_b   1.000
_cell.length_c   1.000
_cell.angle_alpha   90.00
_cell.angle_beta   90.00
_cell.angle_gamma   90.00
#
_symmetry.space_group_name_H-M   'P 1'
#
loop_
_entity.id
_entity.type
_entity.pdbx_description
1 polymer ?
#
loop_
_entity_poly.entity_id
_entity_poly.type
_entity_poly.pdbx_seq_one_letter_code
_entity_poly.pdbx_strand_id
1 'polypeptide(L)'
;MLKQATKYVVELKQNVEELKRRKAALKGDEGGSKEERSPVLMVRNMGSTLEVNLSTGLDKEFKLHEVLSVLKEEGVEVVSASYTTVGNQIFYTIHAQTNIIKSNDYQ
;
A
#
# COMPACT_ATOMS: atom_id res chain seq x y z
N MET A 1 7.41 -38.30 -38.81
CA MET A 1 7.73 -37.80 -37.45
C MET A 1 8.42 -36.43 -37.47
N LEU A 2 9.52 -36.23 -38.23
CA LEU A 2 10.23 -34.94 -38.33
C LEU A 2 9.36 -33.74 -38.72
N LYS A 3 8.47 -33.89 -39.72
CA LYS A 3 7.60 -32.79 -40.20
C LYS A 3 6.66 -32.24 -39.11
N GLN A 4 6.18 -33.10 -38.20
CA GLN A 4 5.29 -32.69 -37.11
C GLN A 4 6.06 -31.89 -36.04
N ALA A 5 7.28 -32.33 -35.71
CA ALA A 5 8.16 -31.62 -34.79
C ALA A 5 8.56 -30.24 -35.35
N THR A 6 8.86 -30.17 -36.65
CA THR A 6 9.15 -28.89 -37.31
C THR A 6 7.96 -27.95 -37.27
N LYS A 7 6.75 -28.44 -37.57
CA LYS A 7 5.51 -27.64 -37.49
C LYS A 7 5.30 -27.07 -36.09
N TYR A 8 5.46 -27.91 -35.08
CA TYR A 8 5.28 -27.52 -33.68
C TYR A 8 6.26 -26.43 -33.23
N VAL A 9 7.55 -26.54 -33.61
CA VAL A 9 8.57 -25.52 -33.29
C VAL A 9 8.28 -24.19 -33.98
N VAL A 10 7.77 -24.20 -35.21
CA VAL A 10 7.41 -22.97 -35.93
C VAL A 10 6.22 -22.28 -35.26
N GLU A 11 5.19 -23.05 -34.89
CA GLU A 11 3.99 -22.55 -34.22
C GLU A 11 4.30 -21.97 -32.83
N LEU A 12 5.15 -22.64 -32.05
CA LEU A 12 5.64 -22.13 -30.77
C LEU A 12 6.35 -20.78 -30.90
N LYS A 13 7.23 -20.63 -31.90
CA LYS A 13 7.93 -19.36 -32.14
C LYS A 13 6.97 -18.24 -32.49
N GLN A 14 5.94 -18.52 -33.31
CA GLN A 14 4.91 -17.55 -33.66
C GLN A 14 4.10 -17.13 -32.43
N ASN A 15 3.67 -18.09 -31.61
CA ASN A 15 2.92 -17.82 -30.39
C ASN A 15 3.71 -16.99 -29.38
N VAL A 16 5.02 -17.24 -29.22
CA VAL A 16 5.89 -16.45 -28.35
C VAL A 16 5.97 -14.99 -28.82
N GLU A 17 6.13 -14.75 -30.12
CA GLU A 17 6.20 -13.39 -30.66
C GLU A 17 4.85 -12.66 -30.56
N GLU A 18 3.74 -13.37 -30.77
CA GLU A 18 2.40 -12.83 -30.56
C GLU A 18 2.16 -12.45 -29.09
N LEU A 19 2.54 -13.31 -28.15
CA LEU A 19 2.43 -13.04 -26.72
C LEU A 19 3.31 -11.86 -26.29
N LYS A 20 4.53 -11.71 -26.86
CA LYS A 20 5.37 -10.53 -26.63
C LYS A 20 4.72 -9.25 -27.15
N ARG A 21 4.16 -9.27 -28.36
CA ARG A 21 3.44 -8.13 -28.93
C ARG A 21 2.21 -7.75 -28.11
N ARG A 22 1.41 -8.74 -27.69
CA ARG A 22 0.25 -8.53 -26.79
C ARG A 22 0.70 -7.94 -25.46
N LYS A 23 1.77 -8.47 -24.85
CA LYS A 23 2.35 -7.91 -23.61
C LYS A 23 2.83 -6.47 -23.79
N ALA A 24 3.43 -6.13 -24.92
CA ALA A 24 3.86 -4.76 -25.23
C ALA A 24 2.68 -3.81 -25.45
N ALA A 25 1.63 -4.26 -26.15
CA ALA A 25 0.39 -3.50 -26.33
C ALA A 25 -0.33 -3.27 -24.99
N LEU A 26 -0.33 -4.26 -24.09
CA LEU A 26 -0.88 -4.15 -22.74
C LEU A 26 0.01 -3.32 -21.79
N LYS A 27 1.30 -3.17 -22.08
CA LYS A 27 2.20 -2.25 -21.37
C LYS A 27 1.99 -0.78 -21.73
N GLY A 28 1.19 -0.50 -22.77
CA GLY A 28 0.72 0.83 -23.12
C GLY A 28 -0.34 1.37 -22.16
N ASP A 29 -0.20 1.12 -20.86
CA ASP A 29 -0.85 1.86 -19.77
C ASP A 29 -0.26 1.46 -18.39
N GLU A 30 1.08 1.34 -18.27
CA GLU A 30 1.72 1.57 -16.94
C GLU A 30 1.65 3.07 -16.53
N GLY A 31 0.98 3.89 -17.36
CA GLY A 31 0.48 5.21 -17.04
C GLY A 31 -1.03 5.21 -16.78
N GLY A 32 -1.60 4.07 -16.36
CA GLY A 32 -2.96 3.99 -15.86
C GLY A 32 -3.14 5.14 -14.91
N SER A 33 -4.02 6.07 -15.32
CA SER A 33 -4.23 7.40 -14.76
C SER A 33 -3.43 7.60 -13.48
N LYS A 34 -2.45 8.49 -13.50
CA LYS A 34 -2.09 9.20 -12.27
C LYS A 34 -3.33 9.99 -11.84
N GLU A 35 -4.39 9.29 -11.43
CA GLU A 35 -5.22 9.75 -10.35
C GLU A 35 -4.20 10.06 -9.28
N GLU A 36 -3.88 11.34 -9.14
CA GLU A 36 -3.18 11.86 -7.99
C GLU A 36 -4.06 11.53 -6.80
N ARG A 37 -4.04 10.27 -6.35
CA ARG A 37 -4.77 9.84 -5.17
C ARG A 37 -4.11 10.59 -4.04
N SER A 38 -4.83 11.56 -3.52
CA SER A 38 -4.42 12.29 -2.35
C SER A 38 -4.27 11.31 -1.19
N PRO A 39 -3.32 11.54 -0.28
CA PRO A 39 -3.24 10.76 0.94
C PRO A 39 -4.60 10.71 1.64
N VAL A 40 -5.07 9.52 2.02
CA VAL A 40 -6.29 9.36 2.80
C VAL A 40 -5.91 8.89 4.19
N LEU A 41 -6.29 9.67 5.20
CA LEU A 41 -6.09 9.38 6.61
C LEU A 41 -7.42 8.98 7.25
N MET A 42 -7.43 7.89 7.99
CA MET A 42 -8.57 7.37 8.72
C MET A 42 -8.17 7.11 10.16
N VAL A 43 -8.96 7.62 11.10
CA VAL A 43 -8.68 7.50 12.54
C VAL A 43 -9.85 6.78 13.20
N ARG A 44 -9.55 5.69 13.92
CA ARG A 44 -10.54 4.88 14.62
C ARG A 44 -10.22 4.84 16.11
N ASN A 45 -11.17 5.34 16.92
CA ASN A 45 -11.11 5.22 18.38
C ASN A 45 -11.70 3.87 18.81
N MET A 46 -10.94 3.11 19.61
CA MET A 46 -11.31 1.82 20.17
C MET A 46 -11.19 1.81 21.71
N GLY A 47 -11.47 2.93 22.36
CA GLY A 47 -11.39 3.11 23.81
C GLY A 47 -10.03 3.64 24.25
N SER A 48 -9.22 2.80 24.89
CA SER A 48 -7.83 3.15 25.27
C SER A 48 -6.85 3.08 24.10
N THR A 49 -7.28 2.52 22.96
CA THR A 49 -6.47 2.34 21.76
C THR A 49 -7.02 3.20 20.62
N LEU A 50 -6.11 3.85 19.91
CA LEU A 50 -6.33 4.60 18.69
C LEU A 50 -5.66 3.84 17.53
N GLU A 51 -6.39 3.63 16.44
CA GLU A 51 -5.85 3.07 15.21
C GLU A 51 -5.87 4.15 14.13
N VAL A 52 -4.71 4.45 13.55
CA VAL A 52 -4.54 5.40 12.47
C VAL A 52 -4.12 4.63 11.23
N ASN A 53 -4.98 4.65 10.21
CA ASN A 53 -4.73 4.06 8.91
C ASN A 53 -4.52 5.16 7.88
N LEU A 54 -3.48 5.03 7.08
CA LEU A 54 -3.14 6.00 6.07
C LEU A 54 -2.82 5.29 4.76
N SER A 55 -3.35 5.80 3.65
CA SER A 55 -2.98 5.34 2.30
C SER A 55 -2.35 6.47 1.50
N THR A 56 -1.29 6.15 0.75
CA THR A 56 -0.50 7.09 -0.06
C THR A 56 -0.07 6.44 -1.37
N GLY A 57 0.28 7.22 -2.39
CA GLY A 57 0.91 6.71 -3.61
C GLY A 57 2.42 6.48 -3.43
N LEU A 58 3.01 5.55 -4.18
CA LEU A 58 4.46 5.27 -4.15
C LEU A 58 5.32 6.45 -4.65
N ASP A 59 4.76 7.29 -5.51
CA ASP A 59 5.42 8.43 -6.14
C ASP A 59 5.33 9.72 -5.33
N LYS A 60 4.64 9.69 -4.18
CA LYS A 60 4.50 10.85 -3.30
C LYS A 60 5.40 10.71 -2.08
N GLU A 61 6.22 11.73 -1.86
CA GLU A 61 6.98 11.87 -0.61
C GLU A 61 5.99 12.15 0.53
N PHE A 62 5.56 11.10 1.23
CA PHE A 62 4.68 11.23 2.36
C PHE A 62 5.47 11.32 3.67
N LYS A 63 5.11 12.29 4.50
CA LYS A 63 5.80 12.60 5.74
C LYS A 63 5.18 11.86 6.93
N LEU A 64 5.42 10.56 7.01
CA LEU A 64 4.96 9.73 8.15
C LEU A 64 5.41 10.29 9.51
N HIS A 65 6.58 10.93 9.57
CA HIS A 65 7.07 11.57 10.77
C HIS A 65 6.16 12.69 11.28
N GLU A 66 5.46 13.43 10.41
CA GLU A 66 4.51 14.47 10.85
C GLU A 66 3.33 13.84 11.60
N VAL A 67 2.80 12.71 11.12
CA VAL A 67 1.73 11.97 11.79
C VAL A 67 2.19 11.47 13.16
N LEU A 68 3.40 10.91 13.24
CA LEU A 68 3.97 10.42 14.50
C LEU A 68 4.24 11.55 15.49
N SER A 69 4.70 12.71 15.02
CA SER A 69 4.90 13.90 15.85
C SER A 69 3.60 14.38 16.46
N VAL A 70 2.52 14.49 15.68
CA VAL A 70 1.20 14.89 16.20
C VAL A 70 0.72 13.89 17.26
N LEU A 71 0.85 12.58 17.03
CA LEU A 71 0.46 11.58 18.03
C LEU A 71 1.23 11.75 19.34
N LYS A 72 2.53 12.04 19.25
CA LYS A 72 3.39 12.31 20.41
C LYS A 72 3.01 13.59 21.14
N GLU A 73 2.71 14.67 20.41
CA GLU A 73 2.30 15.97 20.97
C GLU A 73 0.97 15.87 21.73
N GLU A 74 0.05 15.05 21.24
CA GLU A 74 -1.23 14.76 21.89
C GLU A 74 -1.10 13.79 23.09
N GLY A 75 0.11 13.42 23.49
CA GLY A 75 0.37 12.53 24.63
C GLY A 75 -0.09 11.09 24.40
N VAL A 76 -0.27 10.69 23.14
CA VAL A 76 -0.63 9.32 22.75
C VAL A 76 0.64 8.52 22.51
N GLU A 77 0.76 7.38 23.17
CA GLU A 77 1.91 6.50 23.03
C GLU A 77 1.73 5.60 21.80
N VAL A 78 2.66 5.61 20.87
CA VAL A 78 2.64 4.70 19.71
C VAL A 78 3.13 3.33 20.15
N VAL A 79 2.24 2.34 20.13
CA VAL A 79 2.52 0.94 20.51
C VAL A 79 3.13 0.17 19.35
N SER A 80 2.60 0.38 18.14
CA SER A 80 3.16 -0.23 16.93
C SER A 80 2.86 0.59 15.69
N ALA A 81 3.74 0.49 14.71
CA ALA A 81 3.56 1.04 13.39
C ALA A 81 4.02 0.01 12.36
N SER A 82 3.21 -0.22 11.34
CA SER A 82 3.52 -1.14 10.25
C SER A 82 3.09 -0.55 8.92
N TYR A 83 3.63 -1.09 7.83
CA TYR A 83 3.21 -0.69 6.49
C TYR A 83 3.16 -1.89 5.55
N THR A 84 2.31 -1.77 4.53
CA THR A 84 2.23 -2.71 3.42
C THR A 84 2.11 -1.96 2.10
N THR A 85 2.62 -2.55 1.03
CA THR A 85 2.54 -1.99 -0.32
C THR A 85 1.66 -2.89 -1.17
N VAL A 86 0.64 -2.30 -1.80
CA VAL A 86 -0.27 -3.01 -2.72
C VAL A 86 -0.40 -2.20 -4.00
N GLY A 87 0.06 -2.77 -5.12
CA GLY A 87 0.12 -2.05 -6.39
C GLY A 87 1.01 -0.80 -6.28
N ASN A 88 0.47 0.35 -6.66
CA ASN A 88 1.18 1.65 -6.59
C ASN A 88 0.86 2.45 -5.31
N GLN A 89 0.41 1.79 -4.24
CA GLN A 89 0.02 2.44 -2.99
C GLN A 89 0.71 1.83 -1.78
N ILE A 90 1.04 2.67 -0.80
CA ILE A 90 1.52 2.28 0.53
C ILE A 90 0.39 2.53 1.54
N PHE A 91 0.14 1.53 2.38
CA PHE A 91 -0.79 1.58 3.50
C PHE A 91 0.00 1.51 4.79
N TYR A 92 -0.16 2.51 5.64
CA TYR A 92 0.41 2.55 6.99
C TYR A 92 -0.69 2.29 8.01
N THR A 93 -0.36 1.51 9.02
CA THR A 93 -1.22 1.23 10.17
C THR A 93 -0.44 1.52 11.44
N ILE A 94 -0.94 2.45 12.25
CA ILE A 94 -0.35 2.86 13.51
C ILE A 94 -1.36 2.54 14.61
N HIS A 95 -0.94 1.75 15.59
CA HIS A 95 -1.67 1.54 16.83
C HIS A 95 -1.03 2.39 17.91
N ALA A 96 -1.83 3.24 18.53
CA ALA A 96 -1.42 4.10 19.61
C ALA A 96 -2.37 3.94 20.80
N GLN A 97 -1.92 4.26 21.99
CA GLN A 97 -2.70 4.14 23.22
C GLN A 97 -2.66 5.43 24.01
N THR A 98 -3.78 5.74 24.65
CA THR A 98 -3.85 6.86 25.57
C THR A 98 -3.48 6.38 26.96
N ASN A 99 -2.57 7.09 27.61
CA ASN A 99 -2.32 6.88 29.03
C ASN A 99 -3.47 7.50 29.82
N ILE A 100 -4.63 6.81 29.86
CA ILE A 100 -5.71 7.16 30.78
C ILE A 100 -5.21 6.82 32.18
N ILE A 101 -4.61 7.79 32.85
CA ILE A 101 -4.47 7.73 34.31
C ILE A 101 -5.89 7.77 34.84
N LYS A 102 -6.43 6.62 35.25
CA LYS A 102 -7.69 6.59 35.99
C LYS A 102 -7.45 7.40 37.25
N SER A 103 -8.02 8.60 37.34
CA SER A 103 -8.14 9.32 38.60
C SER A 103 -8.84 8.38 39.57
N ASN A 104 -8.06 7.75 40.43
CA ASN A 104 -8.54 6.99 41.55
C ASN A 104 -8.96 8.04 42.59
N ASP A 105 -10.13 8.64 42.37
CA ASP A 105 -10.74 9.50 43.37
C ASP A 105 -11.04 8.62 44.58
N TYR A 106 -10.27 8.86 45.64
CA TYR A 106 -10.46 8.24 46.94
C TYR A 106 -11.85 8.60 47.46
N GLN A 107 -12.58 7.57 47.90
CA GLN A 107 -13.77 7.67 48.75
C GLN A 107 -13.53 8.58 49.95
#